data_AF-A0A238YG68-F1
#
_entry.id   AF-A0A238YG68-F1
#
_cell.length_a   1.000
_cell.length_b   1.000
_cell.length_c   1.000
_cell.angle_alpha   90.00
_cell.angle_beta   90.00
_cell.angle_gamma   90.00
#
_symmetry.space_group_name_H-M   'P 1'
#
loop_
_entity.id
_entity.type
_entity.pdbx_description
1 polymer ?
#
loop_
_entity_poly.entity_id
_entity_poly.type
_entity_poly.pdbx_seq_one_letter_code
_entity_poly.pdbx_strand_id
1 'polypeptide(L)'
;MATPKSTTVKKSTTPEAVVAKPAAARKTVSRKTSSKAGTSKAAASISAEERYRMIEVAAYFLAESNGFSGDPIAYWATAEAQINSQFN
;
A
#
# COMPACT_ATOMS: atom_id res chain seq x y z
N MET A 1 17.65 -47.09 8.87
CA MET A 1 16.20 -47.21 9.11
C MET A 1 15.51 -46.23 8.16
N ALA A 2 14.70 -46.64 7.18
CA ALA A 2 13.44 -47.39 7.30
C ALA A 2 12.32 -46.53 7.92
N THR A 3 11.52 -45.88 7.05
CA THR A 3 10.22 -45.27 7.41
C THR A 3 9.14 -46.35 7.48
N PRO A 4 7.99 -46.11 8.16
CA PRO A 4 6.74 -46.05 7.38
C PRO A 4 5.54 -45.28 7.99
N LYS A 5 4.86 -44.46 7.15
CA LYS A 5 3.37 -44.27 7.10
C LYS A 5 2.76 -43.63 8.38
N SER A 6 1.47 -43.26 8.53
CA SER A 6 0.20 -43.27 7.73
C SER A 6 -0.75 -42.21 8.36
N THR A 7 -1.94 -41.77 7.89
CA THR A 7 -2.71 -41.70 6.61
C THR A 7 -4.11 -41.11 6.97
N THR A 8 -4.97 -40.70 6.01
CA THR A 8 -6.40 -40.29 6.15
C THR A 8 -6.62 -38.78 6.41
N VAL A 9 -7.37 -37.96 5.64
CA VAL A 9 -8.25 -38.08 4.44
C VAL A 9 -9.71 -38.57 4.64
N LYS A 10 -10.65 -37.62 4.78
CA LYS A 10 -12.11 -37.66 4.44
C LYS A 10 -12.64 -36.20 4.47
N LYS A 11 -13.36 -35.58 3.53
CA LYS A 11 -14.16 -35.90 2.31
C LYS A 11 -15.70 -35.94 2.48
N SER A 12 -16.38 -35.06 1.72
CA SER A 12 -17.85 -35.05 1.41
C SER A 12 -18.78 -34.73 2.60
N THR A 13 -19.99 -34.18 2.45
CA THR A 13 -20.82 -33.71 1.28
C THR A 13 -21.63 -32.46 1.74
N THR A 14 -22.52 -31.76 1.01
CA THR A 14 -23.51 -32.14 -0.03
C THR A 14 -23.85 -30.91 -0.91
N PRO A 15 -24.13 -31.07 -2.22
CA PRO A 15 -24.71 -30.01 -3.05
C PRO A 15 -26.25 -30.05 -3.05
N GLU A 16 -26.89 -28.88 -3.10
CA GLU A 16 -28.31 -28.73 -3.46
C GLU A 16 -28.46 -27.62 -4.51
N ALA A 17 -29.52 -27.66 -5.32
CA ALA A 17 -29.55 -26.97 -6.60
C ALA A 17 -30.94 -26.44 -7.03
N VAL A 18 -30.90 -25.46 -7.93
CA VAL A 18 -32.01 -24.96 -8.77
C VAL A 18 -33.14 -24.20 -8.05
N VAL A 19 -33.05 -22.87 -8.10
CA VAL A 19 -34.16 -22.03 -8.59
C VAL A 19 -33.61 -21.19 -9.75
N ALA A 20 -34.41 -20.96 -10.79
CA ALA A 20 -33.95 -20.38 -12.06
C ALA A 20 -34.81 -19.18 -12.52
N LYS A 21 -34.28 -18.44 -13.52
CA LYS A 21 -35.00 -17.57 -14.48
C LYS A 21 -35.47 -16.20 -13.94
N PRO A 22 -35.43 -15.09 -14.73
CA PRO A 22 -34.57 -14.76 -15.88
C PRO A 22 -33.99 -13.32 -15.89
N ALA A 23 -33.27 -13.01 -16.99
CA ALA A 23 -33.19 -11.70 -17.68
C ALA A 23 -32.19 -10.61 -17.21
N ALA A 24 -31.82 -9.78 -18.20
CA ALA A 24 -31.16 -8.46 -18.17
C ALA A 24 -30.11 -8.20 -17.05
N ALA A 25 -28.82 -8.04 -17.35
CA ALA A 25 -28.30 -7.14 -18.38
C ALA A 25 -26.82 -7.39 -18.73
N ARG A 26 -26.38 -6.93 -19.90
CA ARG A 26 -24.95 -6.85 -20.25
C ARG A 26 -24.26 -5.79 -19.38
N LYS A 27 -23.73 -6.17 -18.21
CA LYS A 27 -22.66 -5.38 -17.58
C LYS A 27 -21.36 -5.69 -18.31
N THR A 28 -21.08 -4.84 -19.29
CA THR A 28 -19.79 -4.76 -19.98
C THR A 28 -18.65 -4.77 -18.97
N VAL A 29 -17.55 -5.44 -19.30
CA VAL A 29 -16.32 -5.35 -18.50
C VAL A 29 -15.85 -3.91 -18.57
N SER A 30 -16.13 -3.13 -17.53
CA SER A 30 -15.52 -1.83 -17.28
C SER A 30 -14.04 -2.03 -16.98
N ARG A 31 -13.28 -2.31 -18.04
CA ARG A 31 -11.82 -2.25 -18.05
C ARG A 31 -11.47 -0.86 -17.54
N LYS A 32 -11.04 -0.78 -16.28
CA LYS A 32 -10.63 0.48 -15.65
C LYS A 32 -9.46 1.01 -16.47
N THR A 33 -9.75 1.91 -17.39
CA THR A 33 -8.75 2.59 -18.19
C THR A 33 -7.85 3.30 -17.19
N SER A 34 -6.56 2.97 -17.22
CA SER A 34 -5.57 3.73 -16.46
C SER A 34 -5.44 5.07 -17.15
N SER A 35 -6.34 5.99 -16.82
CA SER A 35 -6.23 7.39 -17.18
C SER A 35 -4.98 7.91 -16.49
N LYS A 36 -3.86 7.87 -17.21
CA LYS A 36 -2.62 8.53 -16.84
C LYS A 36 -2.95 10.02 -16.71
N ALA A 37 -3.29 10.44 -15.50
CA ALA A 37 -3.66 11.81 -15.21
C ALA A 37 -2.51 12.70 -15.69
N GLY A 38 -2.82 13.62 -16.60
CA GLY A 38 -1.85 14.62 -17.02
C GLY A 38 -1.44 15.44 -15.81
N THR A 39 -0.17 15.83 -15.75
CA THR A 39 0.38 16.66 -14.66
C THR A 39 -0.16 18.09 -14.76
N SER A 40 -1.46 18.26 -14.49
CA SER A 40 -2.05 19.57 -14.24
C SER A 40 -1.39 20.14 -12.99
N LYS A 41 -0.74 21.30 -13.14
CA LYS A 41 -0.07 22.02 -12.06
C LYS A 41 -1.11 22.73 -11.17
N ALA A 42 -1.91 21.93 -10.47
CA ALA A 42 -2.56 22.37 -9.24
C ALA A 42 -1.49 22.84 -8.25
N ALA A 43 -1.86 23.67 -7.27
CA ALA A 43 -1.00 23.93 -6.12
C ALA A 43 -0.64 22.58 -5.49
N ALA A 44 0.64 22.25 -5.43
CA ALA A 44 1.09 20.87 -5.41
C ALA A 44 1.00 20.24 -4.01
N SER A 45 -0.22 19.84 -3.62
CA SER A 45 -0.44 18.96 -2.47
C SER A 45 0.37 17.68 -2.65
N ILE A 46 1.45 17.56 -1.88
CA ILE A 46 2.37 16.42 -1.95
C ILE A 46 1.63 15.15 -1.53
N SER A 47 1.77 14.06 -2.31
CA SER A 47 1.13 12.79 -1.99
C SER A 47 1.74 12.18 -0.72
N ALA A 48 1.02 11.27 -0.05
CA ALA A 48 1.51 10.67 1.20
C ALA A 48 2.84 9.92 1.01
N GLU A 49 3.02 9.30 -0.15
CA GLU A 49 4.22 8.56 -0.54
C GLU A 49 5.41 9.51 -0.77
N GLU A 50 5.19 10.62 -1.50
CA GLU A 50 6.22 11.63 -1.76
C GLU A 50 6.61 12.37 -0.47
N ARG A 51 5.63 12.69 0.40
CA ARG A 51 5.90 13.21 1.76
C ARG A 51 6.83 12.28 2.52
N TYR A 52 6.53 10.98 2.54
CA TYR A 52 7.36 9.98 3.24
C TYR A 52 8.79 9.96 2.69
N ARG A 53 8.99 10.03 1.37
CA ARG A 53 10.34 10.11 0.76
C ARG A 53 11.09 11.39 1.13
N MET A 54 10.41 12.52 1.16
CA MET A 54 11.03 13.78 1.58
C MET A 54 11.41 13.77 3.06
N ILE A 55 10.61 13.15 3.92
CA ILE A 55 10.90 12.96 5.35
C ILE A 55 12.09 11.99 5.53
N GLU A 56 12.09 10.85 4.82
CA GLU A 56 13.18 9.85 4.83
C GLU A 56 14.54 10.49 4.48
N VAL A 57 14.59 11.28 3.40
CA VAL A 57 15.80 11.97 2.95
C VAL A 57 16.20 13.10 3.90
N ALA A 58 15.25 13.90 4.41
CA ALA A 58 15.53 14.97 5.35
C ALA A 58 16.01 14.44 6.72
N ALA A 59 15.45 13.33 7.21
CA ALA A 59 15.88 12.67 8.44
C ALA A 59 17.30 12.10 8.30
N TYR A 60 17.66 11.53 7.13
CA TYR A 60 19.03 11.11 6.84
C TYR A 60 20.01 12.30 6.90
N PHE A 61 19.73 13.39 6.16
CA PHE A 61 20.63 14.55 6.16
C PHE A 61 20.73 15.26 7.51
N LEU A 62 19.64 15.27 8.30
CA LEU A 62 19.66 15.82 9.65
C LEU A 62 20.51 14.95 10.60
N ALA A 63 20.41 13.63 10.49
CA ALA A 63 21.26 12.72 11.25
C ALA A 63 22.74 12.85 10.83
N GLU A 64 23.02 12.89 9.53
CA GLU A 64 24.37 13.08 8.96
C GLU A 64 25.00 14.42 9.41
N SER A 65 24.21 15.50 9.41
CA SER A 65 24.64 16.82 9.92
C SER A 65 24.97 16.82 11.41
N ASN A 66 24.42 15.87 12.18
CA ASN A 66 24.72 15.65 13.59
C ASN A 66 25.72 14.49 13.81
N GLY A 67 26.38 13.99 12.76
CA GLY A 67 27.31 12.86 12.82
C GLY A 67 26.69 11.54 13.29
N PHE A 68 25.37 11.39 13.14
CA PHE A 68 24.54 10.30 13.67
C PHE A 68 24.60 10.16 15.21
N SER A 69 24.91 11.23 15.92
CA SER A 69 25.18 11.24 17.38
C SER A 69 23.94 11.25 18.29
N GLY A 70 22.74 11.05 17.75
CA GLY A 70 21.47 11.21 18.46
C GLY A 70 20.37 10.27 17.97
N ASP A 71 19.17 10.41 18.53
CA ASP A 71 18.05 9.48 18.30
C ASP A 71 17.49 9.59 16.86
N PRO A 72 17.50 8.49 16.06
CA PRO A 72 16.86 8.44 14.75
C PRO A 72 15.40 8.87 14.74
N ILE A 73 14.65 8.61 15.81
CA ILE A 73 13.23 8.99 15.94
C ILE A 73 13.08 10.51 16.11
N ALA A 74 14.00 11.15 16.83
CA ALA A 74 14.02 12.61 16.98
C ALA A 74 14.39 13.31 15.66
N TYR A 75 15.29 12.73 14.85
CA TYR A 75 15.58 13.22 13.51
C TYR A 75 14.39 13.06 12.56
N TRP A 76 13.67 11.92 12.63
CA TRP A 76 12.44 11.72 11.86
C TRP A 76 11.35 12.75 12.23
N ALA A 77 11.04 12.93 13.52
CA ALA A 77 10.03 13.88 13.97
C ALA A 77 10.38 15.34 13.61
N THR A 78 11.67 15.70 13.63
CA THR A 78 12.13 17.03 13.18
C THR A 78 11.98 17.20 11.66
N ALA A 79 12.30 16.17 10.87
CA ALA A 79 12.06 16.16 9.43
C ALA A 79 10.56 16.24 9.09
N GLU A 80 9.69 15.55 9.82
CA GLU A 80 8.24 15.65 9.67
C GLU A 80 7.75 17.08 9.90
N ALA A 81 8.20 17.73 10.98
CA ALA A 81 7.87 19.13 11.25
C ALA A 81 8.38 20.08 10.15
N GLN A 82 9.61 19.87 9.66
CA GLN A 82 10.21 20.68 8.60
C GLN A 82 9.45 20.55 7.27
N ILE A 83 9.12 19.32 6.84
CA ILE A 83 8.34 19.08 5.61
C ILE A 83 6.91 19.60 5.77
N ASN A 84 6.28 19.44 6.95
CA ASN A 84 4.93 19.98 7.16
C ASN A 84 4.93 21.51 7.12
N SER A 85 5.94 22.19 7.66
CA SER A 85 6.09 23.66 7.62
C SER A 85 6.27 24.24 6.21
N GLN A 86 6.67 23.42 5.22
CA GLN A 86 6.85 23.85 3.82
C GLN A 86 5.62 23.60 2.93
N PHE A 87 4.70 22.72 3.33
CA PHE A 87 3.65 22.18 2.44
C PHE A 87 2.27 22.02 3.11
N ASN A 88 1.99 22.81 4.15
CA ASN A 88 0.73 22.89 4.90
C ASN A 88 0.19 24.33 4.87
#